data_AF-A0A927H6S2-F1
#
_entry.id   AF-A0A927H6S2-F1
#
_cell.length_a   1.000
_cell.length_b   1.000
_cell.length_c   1.000
_cell.angle_alpha   90.00
_cell.angle_beta   90.00
_cell.angle_gamma   90.00
#
_symmetry.space_group_name_H-M   'P 1'
#
loop_
_entity.id
_entity.type
_entity.pdbx_description
1 polymer ?
#
loop_
_entity_poly.entity_id
_entity_poly.type
_entity_poly.pdbx_seq_one_letter_code
_entity_poly.pdbx_strand_id
1 'polypeptide(L)'
;MGKPQAWPDCDDDIKRFILQLAERLKGELGDALTGIYLHGSLAMGSYYRPKSDMDLIVVVEDELEAGLAEAVGIAIAEEAADRPTTGNVELSVITAETAARVPVPTPFEVHYSEVWHDRILNREVDYTVERIDPDLASHLTYVAQRGAVLCGKPIVETFGQAEWTRFMDAVLGDLDWILEAEHLLESPYYGVLNICRVFQIMSEDSRLVHSKDEGGEWGLEHLPQRFRPLIQQSIDIYRSSDPVTEELRKTGGKEWDYAALLAFRDYARSEMCGNGRRGESGMRGEQEMMDMIMNVANNDDRIRAVGMNGSRTNPKAPKDRFQDYDIVFLVNDMASFIDDKKWVDRFGSRIIMQTPEDMGLVPPERDGRYAYLMLFDDGNRIDLTLCPVEMKDSWNGGDKLSVILLDKDGNLPRLSAPTDEDYWVKRPSPEYFADCCNEFWWVSTYVAKGLWRQEMLYAQDHLNLVLRPMLIRMLEWQVGVDTDFSVSAGKNGKYLEQYLPRRSWEALMSTFPDGTYDGVWRALFAAGELFRRTAIDVAERKGYEYPIEDDRNVTAYLKRVRQMEPKTGGRK
;
A
#
# COMPACT_ATOMS: atom_id res chain seq x y z
N MET A 1 3.76 -42.43 8.46
CA MET A 1 4.71 -41.30 8.49
C MET A 1 6.09 -41.84 8.16
N GLY A 2 6.82 -41.14 7.30
CA GLY A 2 8.22 -41.41 7.00
C GLY A 2 9.12 -41.03 8.17
N LYS A 3 10.35 -41.55 8.15
CA LYS A 3 11.38 -41.22 9.15
C LYS A 3 12.01 -39.86 8.78
N PRO A 4 12.06 -38.87 9.70
CA PRO A 4 12.84 -37.66 9.47
C PRO A 4 14.32 -38.01 9.29
N GLN A 5 14.96 -37.36 8.32
CA GLN A 5 16.38 -37.53 8.06
C GLN A 5 17.16 -36.27 8.44
N ALA A 6 18.37 -36.47 8.95
CA ALA A 6 19.29 -35.43 9.35
C ALA A 6 20.69 -35.77 8.85
N TRP A 7 21.49 -34.79 8.45
CA TRP A 7 22.90 -35.01 8.21
C TRP A 7 23.65 -35.25 9.53
N PRO A 8 24.58 -36.25 9.64
CA PRO A 8 25.09 -37.17 8.62
C PRO A 8 24.40 -38.56 8.60
N ASP A 9 23.28 -38.71 9.33
CA ASP A 9 22.56 -39.96 9.58
C ASP A 9 21.34 -40.19 8.64
N CYS A 10 21.36 -39.53 7.48
CA CYS A 10 20.40 -39.73 6.40
C CYS A 10 20.65 -41.06 5.68
N ASP A 11 19.74 -41.44 4.79
CA ASP A 11 19.86 -42.69 4.04
C ASP A 11 21.12 -42.70 3.14
N ASP A 12 21.66 -43.89 2.91
CA ASP A 12 22.96 -44.10 2.26
C ASP A 12 23.05 -43.56 0.83
N ASP A 13 21.96 -43.58 0.07
CA ASP A 13 21.87 -43.04 -1.28
C ASP A 13 21.91 -41.50 -1.30
N ILE A 14 21.17 -40.83 -0.41
CA ILE A 14 21.22 -39.37 -0.21
C ILE A 14 22.62 -38.96 0.22
N LYS A 15 23.19 -39.68 1.20
CA LYS A 15 24.55 -39.43 1.68
C LYS A 15 25.57 -39.59 0.57
N ARG A 16 25.48 -40.66 -0.21
CA ARG A 16 26.37 -40.93 -1.34
C ARG A 16 26.25 -39.84 -2.41
N PHE A 17 25.04 -39.43 -2.76
CA PHE A 17 24.78 -38.37 -3.72
C PHE A 17 25.43 -37.05 -3.29
N ILE A 18 25.19 -36.60 -2.05
CA ILE A 18 25.76 -35.35 -1.52
C ILE A 18 27.29 -35.40 -1.50
N LEU A 19 27.87 -36.54 -1.08
CA LEU A 19 29.33 -36.71 -1.07
C LEU A 19 29.93 -36.77 -2.48
N GLN A 20 29.21 -37.36 -3.45
CA GLN A 20 29.62 -37.40 -4.84
C GLN A 20 29.61 -36.00 -5.46
N LEU A 21 28.53 -35.24 -5.26
CA LEU A 21 28.45 -33.84 -5.69
C LEU A 21 29.55 -32.99 -5.05
N ALA A 22 29.78 -33.14 -3.74
CA ALA A 22 30.85 -32.43 -3.04
C ALA A 22 32.24 -32.79 -3.58
N GLU A 23 32.48 -34.05 -3.93
CA GLU A 23 33.75 -34.49 -4.51
C GLU A 23 33.93 -33.99 -5.95
N ARG A 24 32.86 -33.98 -6.76
CA ARG A 24 32.88 -33.39 -8.09
C ARG A 24 33.23 -31.91 -8.01
N LEU A 25 32.60 -31.17 -7.10
CA LEU A 25 32.87 -29.74 -6.89
C LEU A 25 34.30 -29.47 -6.42
N LYS A 26 34.88 -30.30 -5.53
CA LYS A 26 36.31 -30.20 -5.19
C LYS A 26 37.21 -30.39 -6.40
N GLY A 27 36.87 -31.32 -7.30
CA GLY A 27 37.61 -31.56 -8.52
C GLY A 27 37.59 -30.37 -9.49
N GLU A 28 36.42 -29.74 -9.66
CA GLU A 28 36.26 -28.59 -10.56
C GLU A 28 36.86 -27.30 -9.97
N LEU A 29 36.62 -27.02 -8.69
CA LEU A 29 37.04 -25.77 -8.04
C LEU A 29 38.49 -25.78 -7.55
N GLY A 30 39.07 -26.95 -7.29
CA GLY A 30 40.44 -27.09 -6.83
C GLY A 30 40.76 -26.23 -5.60
N ASP A 31 41.85 -25.46 -5.68
CA ASP A 31 42.31 -24.58 -4.60
C ASP A 31 41.38 -23.39 -4.33
N ALA A 32 40.44 -23.07 -5.23
CA ALA A 32 39.48 -21.99 -5.01
C ALA A 32 38.43 -22.37 -3.96
N LEU A 33 38.14 -23.67 -3.75
CA LEU A 33 37.13 -24.12 -2.80
C LEU A 33 37.60 -23.99 -1.34
N THR A 34 36.83 -23.28 -0.52
CA THR A 34 37.12 -23.09 0.91
C THR A 34 36.14 -23.83 1.83
N GLY A 35 34.93 -24.15 1.35
CA GLY A 35 34.00 -25.00 2.09
C GLY A 35 32.70 -25.33 1.35
N ILE A 36 32.02 -26.37 1.83
CA ILE A 36 30.69 -26.80 1.38
C ILE A 36 29.83 -27.04 2.62
N TYR A 37 28.63 -26.46 2.63
CA TYR A 37 27.74 -26.42 3.77
C TYR A 37 26.34 -26.83 3.36
N LEU A 38 25.66 -27.62 4.20
CA LEU A 38 24.25 -27.95 4.07
C LEU A 38 23.42 -26.95 4.88
N HIS A 39 22.24 -26.61 4.38
CA HIS A 39 21.18 -25.96 5.15
C HIS A 39 19.82 -26.63 4.91
N GLY A 40 18.76 -25.94 5.32
CA GLY A 40 17.39 -26.38 5.12
C GLY A 40 17.07 -27.69 5.84
N SER A 41 16.13 -28.45 5.27
CA SER A 41 15.47 -29.55 5.97
C SER A 41 16.43 -30.66 6.41
N LEU A 42 17.46 -30.96 5.61
CA LEU A 42 18.43 -32.01 5.91
C LEU A 42 19.39 -31.62 7.04
N ALA A 43 19.80 -30.35 7.11
CA ALA A 43 20.60 -29.85 8.22
C ALA A 43 19.79 -29.74 9.53
N MET A 44 18.49 -29.43 9.41
CA MET A 44 17.59 -29.24 10.55
C MET A 44 16.97 -30.54 11.08
N GLY A 45 17.17 -31.67 10.41
CA GLY A 45 16.61 -32.96 10.81
C GLY A 45 15.14 -33.14 10.48
N SER A 46 14.62 -32.39 9.50
CA SER A 46 13.23 -32.43 9.04
C SER A 46 13.13 -32.82 7.56
N TYR A 47 14.09 -33.60 7.04
CA TYR A 47 14.10 -34.03 5.64
C TYR A 47 13.24 -35.27 5.40
N TYR A 48 12.35 -35.20 4.42
CA TYR A 48 11.45 -36.27 3.98
C TYR A 48 11.50 -36.44 2.45
N ARG A 49 11.91 -37.65 2.02
CA ARG A 49 12.33 -38.01 0.65
C ARG A 49 11.54 -37.45 -0.53
N PRO A 50 10.20 -37.43 -0.58
CA PRO A 50 9.56 -36.99 -1.83
C PRO A 50 9.32 -35.48 -1.85
N LYS A 51 9.44 -34.80 -0.70
CA LYS A 51 8.95 -33.44 -0.49
C LYS A 51 10.06 -32.46 -0.15
N SER A 52 11.20 -32.94 0.34
CA SER A 52 12.32 -32.11 0.79
C SER A 52 13.40 -32.00 -0.28
N ASP A 53 13.90 -30.79 -0.44
CA ASP A 53 15.02 -30.47 -1.32
C ASP A 53 16.36 -30.63 -0.57
N MET A 54 17.44 -30.71 -1.34
CA MET A 54 18.81 -30.76 -0.85
C MET A 54 19.47 -29.40 -1.07
N ASP A 55 19.68 -28.67 0.03
CA ASP A 55 20.08 -27.27 -0.01
C ASP A 55 21.56 -27.10 0.39
N LEU A 56 22.38 -26.55 -0.51
CA LEU A 56 23.83 -26.42 -0.34
C LEU A 56 24.33 -24.99 -0.59
N ILE A 57 25.30 -24.56 0.22
CA ILE A 57 26.13 -23.38 -0.05
C ILE A 57 27.58 -23.82 -0.23
N VAL A 58 28.18 -23.41 -1.33
CA VAL A 58 29.59 -23.61 -1.65
C VAL A 58 30.30 -22.26 -1.49
N VAL A 59 31.42 -22.26 -0.78
CA VAL A 59 32.21 -21.04 -0.56
C VAL A 59 33.55 -21.19 -1.27
N VAL A 60 33.88 -20.18 -2.09
CA VAL A 60 35.17 -20.05 -2.79
C VAL A 60 35.95 -18.86 -2.23
N GLU A 61 37.28 -18.85 -2.33
CA GLU A 61 38.10 -17.77 -1.75
C GLU A 61 37.80 -16.42 -2.43
N ASP A 62 37.90 -16.39 -3.77
CA ASP A 62 37.74 -15.20 -4.60
C ASP A 62 36.71 -15.44 -5.72
N GLU A 63 36.37 -14.39 -6.47
CA GLU A 63 35.50 -14.44 -7.65
C GLU A 63 35.98 -15.48 -8.67
N LEU A 64 35.03 -16.19 -9.29
CA LEU A 64 35.32 -17.20 -10.29
C LEU A 64 35.45 -16.56 -11.68
N GLU A 65 36.49 -16.97 -12.43
CA GLU A 65 36.51 -16.67 -13.86
C GLU A 65 35.29 -17.29 -14.56
N ALA A 66 34.68 -16.57 -15.50
CA ALA A 66 33.42 -16.96 -16.14
C ALA A 66 33.44 -18.39 -16.73
N GLY A 67 34.58 -18.82 -17.30
CA GLY A 67 34.74 -20.19 -17.82
C GLY A 67 34.73 -21.27 -16.74
N LEU A 68 35.31 -20.98 -15.56
CA LEU A 68 35.26 -21.88 -14.40
C LEU A 68 33.86 -21.89 -13.79
N ALA A 69 33.21 -20.74 -13.66
CA ALA A 69 31.83 -20.64 -13.17
C ALA A 69 30.84 -21.42 -14.06
N GLU A 70 31.00 -21.33 -15.39
CA GLU A 70 30.22 -22.14 -16.35
C GLU A 70 30.47 -23.65 -16.17
N ALA A 71 31.72 -24.07 -16.06
CA ALA A 71 32.09 -25.47 -15.84
C ALA A 71 31.52 -26.03 -14.53
N VAL A 72 31.59 -25.25 -13.45
CA VAL A 72 31.01 -25.59 -12.14
C VAL A 72 29.49 -25.69 -12.24
N GLY A 73 28.83 -24.75 -12.90
CA GLY A 73 27.38 -24.80 -13.16
C GLY A 73 26.98 -26.08 -13.88
N ILE A 74 27.67 -26.42 -14.97
CA ILE A 74 27.43 -27.65 -15.73
C ILE A 74 27.64 -28.89 -14.86
N ALA A 75 28.74 -28.95 -14.09
CA ALA A 75 29.02 -30.08 -13.21
C ALA A 75 27.93 -30.27 -12.14
N ILE A 76 27.39 -29.19 -11.58
CA ILE A 76 26.25 -29.25 -10.66
C ILE A 76 25.01 -29.80 -11.37
N ALA A 77 24.70 -29.31 -12.57
CA ALA A 77 23.52 -29.73 -13.31
C ALA A 77 23.58 -31.20 -13.74
N GLU A 78 24.75 -31.66 -14.20
CA GLU A 78 25.00 -33.07 -14.55
C GLU A 78 24.78 -33.99 -13.34
N GLU A 79 25.40 -33.69 -12.20
CA GLU A 79 25.24 -34.52 -11.00
C GLU A 79 23.80 -34.47 -10.48
N ALA A 80 23.14 -33.30 -10.49
CA ALA A 80 21.77 -33.15 -10.02
C ALA A 80 20.72 -33.91 -10.87
N ALA A 81 21.06 -34.32 -12.10
CA ALA A 81 20.23 -35.22 -12.90
C ALA A 81 20.13 -36.63 -12.29
N ASP A 82 21.14 -37.07 -11.54
CA ASP A 82 21.22 -38.38 -10.89
C ASP A 82 20.71 -38.37 -9.43
N ARG A 83 19.94 -37.35 -9.05
CA ARG A 83 19.38 -37.19 -7.70
C ARG A 83 18.58 -38.44 -7.26
N PRO A 84 18.76 -38.93 -6.02
CA PRO A 84 18.13 -40.17 -5.55
C PRO A 84 16.66 -39.99 -5.13
N THR A 85 16.12 -38.77 -5.23
CA THR A 85 14.78 -38.40 -4.77
C THR A 85 14.11 -37.44 -5.74
N THR A 86 12.78 -37.37 -5.70
CA THR A 86 12.01 -36.32 -6.40
C THR A 86 12.29 -34.92 -5.85
N GLY A 87 12.85 -34.81 -4.64
CA GLY A 87 13.44 -33.61 -4.06
C GLY A 87 14.45 -32.94 -5.00
N ASN A 88 14.40 -31.63 -5.17
CA ASN A 88 15.33 -30.89 -6.02
C ASN A 88 16.65 -30.66 -5.30
N VAL A 89 17.65 -30.20 -6.05
CA VAL A 89 18.88 -29.64 -5.50
C VAL A 89 18.81 -28.12 -5.64
N GLU A 90 19.05 -27.40 -4.56
CA GLU A 90 19.25 -25.96 -4.57
C GLU A 90 20.67 -25.66 -4.11
N LEU A 91 21.46 -24.98 -4.94
CA LEU A 91 22.88 -24.77 -4.67
C LEU A 91 23.36 -23.40 -5.15
N SER A 92 23.97 -22.63 -4.25
CA SER A 92 24.66 -21.38 -4.61
C SER A 92 26.15 -21.46 -4.27
N VAL A 93 26.98 -20.99 -5.19
CA VAL A 93 28.42 -20.76 -5.00
C VAL A 93 28.63 -19.27 -4.73
N ILE A 94 29.30 -18.93 -3.63
CA ILE A 94 29.57 -17.55 -3.21
C ILE A 94 31.03 -17.39 -2.78
N THR A 95 31.53 -16.16 -2.79
CA THR A 95 32.86 -15.85 -2.27
C THR A 95 32.91 -15.87 -0.74
N ALA A 96 34.11 -16.04 -0.18
CA ALA A 96 34.35 -15.99 1.26
C ALA A 96 34.01 -14.62 1.84
N GLU A 97 34.20 -13.54 1.08
CA GLU A 97 33.76 -12.19 1.46
C GLU A 97 32.23 -12.11 1.59
N THR A 98 31.49 -12.65 0.62
CA THR A 98 30.02 -12.69 0.66
C THR A 98 29.52 -13.53 1.82
N ALA A 99 30.11 -14.70 2.08
CA ALA A 99 29.75 -15.54 3.22
C ALA A 99 29.96 -14.81 4.55
N ALA A 100 31.09 -14.10 4.70
CA ALA A 100 31.45 -13.41 5.93
C ALA A 100 30.63 -12.13 6.17
N ARG A 101 30.26 -11.40 5.11
CA ARG A 101 29.59 -10.09 5.22
C ARG A 101 28.08 -10.14 5.04
N VAL A 102 27.56 -11.11 4.29
CA VAL A 102 26.15 -11.23 3.92
C VAL A 102 25.58 -9.91 3.37
N PRO A 103 26.18 -9.34 2.30
CA PRO A 103 25.71 -8.08 1.71
C PRO A 103 24.30 -8.23 1.12
N VAL A 104 23.55 -7.12 1.06
CA VAL A 104 22.23 -7.06 0.42
C VAL A 104 22.23 -5.96 -0.64
N PRO A 105 21.94 -6.28 -1.92
CA PRO A 105 21.62 -7.60 -2.45
C PRO A 105 22.80 -8.59 -2.41
N THR A 106 22.51 -9.90 -2.30
CA THR A 106 23.56 -10.92 -2.08
C THR A 106 24.10 -11.44 -3.42
N PRO A 107 25.38 -11.23 -3.74
CA PRO A 107 25.95 -11.71 -4.99
C PRO A 107 26.25 -13.22 -4.94
N PHE A 108 26.28 -13.85 -6.11
CA PHE A 108 26.68 -15.24 -6.26
C PHE A 108 27.47 -15.48 -7.55
N GLU A 109 28.38 -16.47 -7.50
CA GLU A 109 29.21 -16.89 -8.63
C GLU A 109 28.44 -17.85 -9.55
N VAL A 110 27.71 -18.80 -8.94
CA VAL A 110 26.88 -19.79 -9.61
C VAL A 110 25.63 -20.03 -8.76
N HIS A 111 24.47 -20.12 -9.39
CA HIS A 111 23.24 -20.54 -8.74
C HIS A 111 22.59 -21.65 -9.55
N TYR A 112 22.20 -22.71 -8.88
CA TYR A 112 21.52 -23.86 -9.44
C TYR A 112 20.19 -24.09 -8.72
N SER A 113 19.15 -24.24 -9.53
CA SER A 113 17.86 -24.80 -9.16
C SER A 113 17.25 -25.50 -10.38
N GLU A 114 16.16 -26.24 -10.20
CA GLU A 114 15.48 -26.94 -11.30
C GLU A 114 15.10 -25.99 -12.45
N VAL A 115 14.76 -24.73 -12.14
CA VAL A 115 14.42 -23.69 -13.15
C VAL A 115 15.61 -23.33 -14.03
N TRP A 116 16.83 -23.45 -13.51
CA TRP A 116 18.06 -23.13 -14.22
C TRP A 116 18.71 -24.33 -14.92
N HIS A 117 18.25 -25.56 -14.64
CA HIS A 117 18.86 -26.80 -15.11
C HIS A 117 19.17 -26.79 -16.62
N ASP A 118 18.13 -26.65 -17.45
CA ASP A 118 18.27 -26.69 -18.91
C ASP A 118 19.10 -25.52 -19.44
N ARG A 119 18.94 -24.32 -18.85
CA ARG A 119 19.69 -23.13 -19.26
C ARG A 119 21.18 -23.28 -19.02
N ILE A 120 21.55 -23.92 -17.91
CA ILE A 120 22.94 -24.21 -17.57
C ILE A 120 23.51 -25.24 -18.57
N LEU A 121 22.83 -26.36 -18.80
CA LEU A 121 23.29 -27.40 -19.73
C LEU A 121 23.36 -26.89 -21.18
N ASN A 122 22.45 -26.02 -21.59
CA ASN A 122 22.43 -25.39 -22.90
C ASN A 122 23.38 -24.19 -23.02
N ARG A 123 24.13 -23.85 -21.96
CA ARG A 123 25.10 -22.74 -21.94
C ARG A 123 24.46 -21.38 -22.26
N GLU A 124 23.25 -21.15 -21.76
CA GLU A 124 22.48 -19.92 -21.95
C GLU A 124 22.68 -18.90 -20.82
N VAL A 125 23.44 -19.28 -19.79
CA VAL A 125 23.69 -18.47 -18.61
C VAL A 125 24.94 -17.62 -18.83
N ASP A 126 24.81 -16.30 -18.68
CA ASP A 126 25.94 -15.37 -18.74
C ASP A 126 26.64 -15.28 -17.38
N TYR A 127 27.87 -15.81 -17.31
CA TYR A 127 28.73 -15.79 -16.12
C TYR A 127 29.71 -14.60 -16.12
N THR A 128 29.63 -13.69 -17.08
CA THR A 128 30.53 -12.51 -17.17
C THR A 128 29.98 -11.28 -16.44
N VAL A 129 28.73 -11.35 -16.00
CA VAL A 129 28.04 -10.28 -15.28
C VAL A 129 27.84 -10.68 -13.83
N GLU A 130 27.98 -9.70 -12.92
CA GLU A 130 27.61 -9.86 -11.52
C GLU A 130 26.12 -10.18 -11.42
N ARG A 131 25.77 -11.18 -10.59
CA ARG A 131 24.40 -11.62 -10.37
C ARG A 131 24.10 -11.63 -8.90
N ILE A 132 22.84 -11.30 -8.59
CA ILE A 132 22.35 -11.16 -7.23
C ILE A 132 21.11 -12.02 -7.01
N ASP A 133 20.95 -12.52 -5.80
CA ASP A 133 19.79 -13.28 -5.36
C ASP A 133 19.21 -12.66 -4.07
N PRO A 134 17.97 -12.13 -4.11
CA PRO A 134 17.28 -11.62 -2.93
C PRO A 134 17.08 -12.66 -1.83
N ASP A 135 16.91 -13.93 -2.18
CA ASP A 135 16.56 -15.00 -1.22
C ASP A 135 17.80 -15.60 -0.52
N LEU A 136 18.97 -15.41 -1.12
CA LEU A 136 20.22 -15.99 -0.63
C LEU A 136 20.60 -15.51 0.78
N ALA A 137 20.23 -14.29 1.18
CA ALA A 137 20.43 -13.82 2.55
C ALA A 137 19.66 -14.68 3.58
N SER A 138 18.49 -15.21 3.20
CA SER A 138 17.72 -16.15 4.02
C SER A 138 18.46 -17.48 4.15
N HIS A 139 18.97 -18.01 3.04
CA HIS A 139 19.72 -19.27 3.01
C HIS A 139 20.97 -19.19 3.91
N LEU A 140 21.70 -18.09 3.84
CA LEU A 140 22.87 -17.84 4.69
C LEU A 140 22.51 -17.73 6.17
N THR A 141 21.33 -17.19 6.50
CA THR A 141 20.82 -17.19 7.89
C THR A 141 20.56 -18.61 8.38
N TYR A 142 19.97 -19.48 7.54
CA TYR A 142 19.78 -20.90 7.87
C TYR A 142 21.11 -21.63 8.05
N VAL A 143 22.10 -21.40 7.18
CA VAL A 143 23.45 -21.97 7.34
C VAL A 143 24.03 -21.54 8.68
N ALA A 144 24.04 -20.23 8.98
CA ALA A 144 24.67 -19.67 10.18
C ALA A 144 24.05 -20.19 11.49
N GLN A 145 22.74 -20.40 11.53
CA GLN A 145 22.04 -20.84 12.75
C GLN A 145 21.91 -22.36 12.89
N ARG A 146 21.66 -23.07 11.79
CA ARG A 146 21.21 -24.47 11.80
C ARG A 146 21.86 -25.33 10.70
N GLY A 147 22.91 -24.83 10.03
CA GLY A 147 23.60 -25.54 8.96
C GLY A 147 24.50 -26.67 9.44
N ALA A 148 24.99 -27.47 8.49
CA ALA A 148 25.98 -28.53 8.74
C ALA A 148 27.18 -28.39 7.80
N VAL A 149 28.39 -28.66 8.31
CA VAL A 149 29.62 -28.62 7.53
C VAL A 149 29.81 -29.95 6.80
N LEU A 150 29.96 -29.91 5.46
CA LEU A 150 30.42 -31.06 4.68
C LEU A 150 31.95 -31.07 4.59
N CYS A 151 32.54 -29.92 4.27
CA CYS A 151 33.98 -29.67 4.33
C CYS A 151 34.27 -28.18 4.47
N GLY A 152 35.48 -27.83 4.91
CA GLY A 152 35.90 -26.44 5.12
C GLY A 152 35.98 -26.06 6.59
N LYS A 153 36.01 -24.75 6.86
CA LYS A 153 36.07 -24.19 8.21
C LYS A 153 34.73 -24.36 8.94
N PRO A 154 34.71 -24.28 10.29
CA PRO A 154 33.45 -24.25 11.04
C PRO A 154 32.54 -23.09 10.60
N ILE A 155 31.21 -23.31 10.59
CA ILE A 155 30.22 -22.29 10.17
C ILE A 155 30.43 -20.95 10.88
N VAL A 156 30.70 -20.98 12.19
CA VAL A 156 30.92 -19.78 13.03
C VAL A 156 32.16 -18.98 12.64
N GLU A 157 33.09 -19.56 11.88
CA GLU A 157 34.28 -18.90 11.34
C GLU A 157 34.11 -18.43 9.89
N THR A 158 33.09 -18.96 9.18
CA THR A 158 32.87 -18.71 7.75
C THR A 158 31.74 -17.72 7.50
N PHE A 159 30.63 -17.83 8.23
CA PHE A 159 29.41 -17.08 7.94
C PHE A 159 29.19 -15.95 8.94
N GLY A 160 28.94 -14.76 8.41
CA GLY A 160 28.46 -13.62 9.19
C GLY A 160 27.00 -13.78 9.62
N GLN A 161 26.52 -12.84 10.43
CA GLN A 161 25.11 -12.74 10.75
C GLN A 161 24.42 -11.78 9.78
N ALA A 162 23.42 -12.27 9.04
CA ALA A 162 22.54 -11.42 8.25
C ALA A 162 21.76 -10.46 9.18
N GLU A 163 21.42 -9.28 8.68
CA GLU A 163 20.44 -8.44 9.37
C GLU A 163 19.10 -9.17 9.46
N TRP A 164 18.57 -9.31 10.68
CA TRP A 164 17.31 -10.04 10.91
C TRP A 164 16.15 -9.48 10.08
N THR A 165 16.12 -8.17 9.86
CA THR A 165 15.13 -7.53 8.99
C THR A 165 15.19 -8.04 7.56
N ARG A 166 16.38 -8.34 7.03
CA ARG A 166 16.58 -8.86 5.67
C ARG A 166 16.17 -10.31 5.53
N PHE A 167 16.45 -11.12 6.55
CA PHE A 167 15.88 -12.46 6.64
C PHE A 167 14.34 -12.40 6.63
N MET A 168 13.76 -11.49 7.43
CA MET A 168 12.31 -11.31 7.47
C MET A 168 11.75 -10.80 6.15
N ASP A 169 12.44 -9.91 5.42
CA ASP A 169 12.02 -9.43 4.10
C ASP A 169 11.83 -10.60 3.11
N ALA A 170 12.79 -11.53 3.06
CA ALA A 170 12.69 -12.72 2.19
C ALA A 170 11.57 -13.68 2.62
N VAL A 171 11.45 -13.95 3.93
CA VAL A 171 10.40 -14.82 4.48
C VAL A 171 9.00 -14.23 4.25
N LEU A 172 8.86 -12.91 4.36
CA LEU A 172 7.60 -12.21 4.11
C LEU A 172 7.30 -12.10 2.61
N GLY A 173 8.30 -12.00 1.74
CA GLY A 173 8.09 -12.04 0.29
C GLY A 173 7.48 -13.36 -0.18
N ASP A 174 7.98 -14.50 0.30
CA ASP A 174 7.38 -15.83 0.03
C ASP A 174 5.96 -15.93 0.61
N LEU A 175 5.74 -15.38 1.82
CA LEU A 175 4.41 -15.34 2.42
C LEU A 175 3.43 -14.49 1.59
N ASP A 176 3.82 -13.30 1.14
CA ASP A 176 2.99 -12.43 0.32
C ASP A 176 2.58 -13.14 -0.97
N TRP A 177 3.53 -13.80 -1.63
CA TRP A 177 3.23 -14.63 -2.81
C TRP A 177 2.26 -15.77 -2.49
N ILE A 178 2.45 -16.52 -1.39
CA ILE A 178 1.52 -17.57 -0.95
C ILE A 178 0.11 -17.01 -0.71
N LEU A 179 0.06 -15.81 -0.12
CA LEU A 179 -1.20 -15.15 0.22
C LEU A 179 -1.84 -14.46 -0.99
N GLU A 180 -1.18 -14.31 -2.13
CA GLU A 180 -1.76 -13.70 -3.33
C GLU A 180 -2.59 -14.67 -4.16
N ALA A 181 -3.69 -14.15 -4.73
CA ALA A 181 -4.57 -14.86 -5.65
C ALA A 181 -4.87 -16.32 -5.22
N GLU A 182 -4.61 -17.28 -6.11
CA GLU A 182 -4.83 -18.72 -5.89
C GLU A 182 -3.51 -19.49 -5.67
N HIS A 183 -2.39 -18.81 -5.38
CA HIS A 183 -1.07 -19.45 -5.27
C HIS A 183 -1.00 -20.51 -4.17
N LEU A 184 -1.67 -20.29 -3.03
CA LEU A 184 -1.84 -21.32 -2.00
C LEU A 184 -2.47 -22.61 -2.54
N LEU A 185 -3.33 -22.54 -3.57
CA LEU A 185 -3.98 -23.72 -4.15
C LEU A 185 -3.02 -24.53 -5.04
N GLU A 186 -1.97 -23.90 -5.58
CA GLU A 186 -0.98 -24.57 -6.43
C GLU A 186 -0.07 -25.50 -5.64
N SER A 187 0.30 -25.11 -4.41
CA SER A 187 1.18 -25.90 -3.53
C SER A 187 0.68 -25.86 -2.07
N PRO A 188 -0.42 -26.58 -1.76
CA PRO A 188 -1.18 -26.32 -0.53
C PRO A 188 -0.44 -26.65 0.77
N TYR A 189 0.21 -27.83 0.86
CA TYR A 189 0.93 -28.19 2.08
C TYR A 189 2.14 -27.28 2.30
N TYR A 190 2.82 -26.86 1.23
CA TYR A 190 3.92 -25.90 1.29
C TYR A 190 3.44 -24.57 1.86
N GLY A 191 2.38 -24.01 1.28
CA GLY A 191 1.84 -22.72 1.71
C GLY A 191 1.30 -22.75 3.13
N VAL A 192 0.56 -23.81 3.51
CA VAL A 192 0.05 -23.96 4.87
C VAL A 192 1.18 -24.03 5.90
N LEU A 193 2.21 -24.85 5.66
CA LEU A 193 3.34 -24.99 6.57
C LEU A 193 4.19 -23.72 6.65
N ASN A 194 4.38 -23.01 5.53
CA ASN A 194 5.08 -21.74 5.53
C ASN A 194 4.32 -20.67 6.30
N ILE A 195 3.00 -20.54 6.13
CA ILE A 195 2.18 -19.62 6.95
C ILE A 195 2.38 -19.91 8.44
N CYS A 196 2.31 -21.18 8.84
CA CYS A 196 2.51 -21.55 10.25
C CYS A 196 3.93 -21.23 10.73
N ARG A 197 4.95 -21.49 9.91
CA ARG A 197 6.35 -21.15 10.18
C ARG A 197 6.54 -19.65 10.37
N VAL A 198 5.95 -18.81 9.51
CA VAL A 198 6.06 -17.35 9.65
C VAL A 198 5.39 -16.88 10.93
N PHE A 199 4.21 -17.41 11.25
CA PHE A 199 3.52 -17.07 12.49
C PHE A 199 4.28 -17.49 13.73
N GLN A 200 4.95 -18.64 13.71
CA GLN A 200 5.86 -19.03 14.77
C GLN A 200 7.00 -18.01 14.93
N ILE A 201 7.72 -17.70 13.84
CA ILE A 201 8.83 -16.72 13.84
C ILE A 201 8.36 -15.37 14.40
N MET A 202 7.16 -14.91 14.03
CA MET A 202 6.60 -13.64 14.50
C MET A 202 6.13 -13.67 15.96
N SER A 203 5.77 -14.84 16.48
CA SER A 203 5.32 -15.00 17.86
C SER A 203 6.46 -15.09 18.87
N GLU A 204 7.66 -15.43 18.41
CA GLU A 204 8.84 -15.63 19.25
C GLU A 204 9.83 -14.45 19.12
N ASP A 205 10.27 -13.88 20.24
CA ASP A 205 11.34 -12.86 20.26
C ASP A 205 12.76 -13.47 20.09
N SER A 206 12.84 -14.78 19.84
CA SER A 206 14.08 -15.58 19.87
C SER A 206 15.03 -15.30 18.70
N ARG A 207 14.51 -14.74 17.59
CA ARG A 207 15.21 -14.59 16.30
C ARG A 207 15.82 -15.91 15.80
N LEU A 208 15.10 -17.00 16.04
CA LEU A 208 15.46 -18.33 15.58
C LEU A 208 14.78 -18.65 14.26
N VAL A 209 15.50 -19.32 13.37
CA VAL A 209 14.92 -19.93 12.17
C VAL A 209 14.25 -21.26 12.52
N HIS A 210 13.11 -21.52 11.90
CA HIS A 210 12.31 -22.73 12.10
C HIS A 210 12.11 -23.48 10.77
N SER A 211 12.00 -24.80 10.83
CA SER A 211 11.63 -25.63 9.70
C SER A 211 10.12 -25.52 9.42
N LYS A 212 9.71 -25.98 8.24
CA LYS A 212 8.29 -26.12 7.88
C LYS A 212 7.57 -27.11 8.82
N ASP A 213 8.30 -28.10 9.30
CA ASP A 213 7.80 -29.14 10.19
C ASP A 213 7.53 -28.58 11.60
N GLU A 214 8.51 -27.86 12.18
CA GLU A 214 8.34 -27.13 13.45
C GLU A 214 7.19 -26.11 13.35
N GLY A 215 7.12 -25.37 12.24
CA GLY A 215 6.04 -24.42 11.99
C GLY A 215 4.66 -25.09 11.98
N GLY A 216 4.53 -26.25 11.33
CA GLY A 216 3.29 -27.03 11.34
C GLY A 216 2.88 -27.49 12.74
N GLU A 217 3.82 -28.03 13.52
CA GLU A 217 3.56 -28.45 14.91
C GLU A 217 3.12 -27.27 15.78
N TRP A 218 3.83 -26.14 15.69
CA TRP A 218 3.44 -24.90 16.34
C TRP A 218 2.04 -24.46 15.94
N GLY A 219 1.71 -24.58 14.64
CA GLY A 219 0.40 -24.24 14.09
C GLY A 219 -0.75 -25.06 14.67
N LEU A 220 -0.55 -26.37 14.91
CA LEU A 220 -1.56 -27.23 15.53
C LEU A 220 -1.91 -26.81 16.96
N GLU A 221 -0.91 -26.33 17.70
CA GLU A 221 -1.03 -25.91 19.10
C GLU A 221 -1.63 -24.51 19.23
N HIS A 222 -1.23 -23.57 18.37
CA HIS A 222 -1.48 -22.13 18.57
C HIS A 222 -2.57 -21.55 17.66
N LEU A 223 -2.83 -22.13 16.48
CA LEU A 223 -3.80 -21.57 15.53
C LEU A 223 -5.24 -22.05 15.80
N PRO A 224 -6.26 -21.31 15.31
CA PRO A 224 -7.66 -21.63 15.56
C PRO A 224 -8.01 -23.08 15.24
N GLN A 225 -8.72 -23.74 16.16
CA GLN A 225 -9.04 -25.17 16.08
C GLN A 225 -9.67 -25.60 14.75
N ARG A 226 -10.43 -24.71 14.10
CA ARG A 226 -11.04 -24.94 12.78
C ARG A 226 -10.04 -25.28 11.68
N PHE A 227 -8.78 -24.84 11.79
CA PHE A 227 -7.74 -25.08 10.79
C PHE A 227 -6.87 -26.30 11.08
N ARG A 228 -7.01 -26.94 12.26
CA ARG A 228 -6.22 -28.12 12.62
C ARG A 228 -6.30 -29.26 11.60
N PRO A 229 -7.46 -29.62 11.01
CA PRO A 229 -7.50 -30.67 9.99
C PRO A 229 -6.62 -30.36 8.78
N LEU A 230 -6.62 -29.10 8.33
CA LEU A 230 -5.82 -28.63 7.21
C LEU A 230 -4.32 -28.66 7.52
N ILE A 231 -3.94 -28.15 8.70
CA ILE A 231 -2.53 -28.16 9.15
C ILE A 231 -2.04 -29.59 9.32
N GLN A 232 -2.85 -30.46 9.94
CA GLN A 232 -2.51 -31.87 10.12
C GLN A 232 -2.34 -32.59 8.78
N GLN A 233 -3.23 -32.35 7.81
CA GLN A 233 -3.10 -32.89 6.46
C GLN A 233 -1.78 -32.45 5.81
N SER A 234 -1.41 -31.18 5.95
CA SER A 234 -0.15 -30.65 5.41
C SER A 234 1.08 -31.30 6.04
N ILE A 235 1.09 -31.47 7.37
CA ILE A 235 2.15 -32.19 8.09
C ILE A 235 2.22 -33.65 7.63
N ASP A 236 1.08 -34.35 7.57
CA ASP A 236 1.03 -35.77 7.18
C ASP A 236 1.56 -35.98 5.75
N ILE A 237 1.24 -35.05 4.83
CA ILE A 237 1.75 -35.06 3.46
C ILE A 237 3.25 -34.79 3.43
N TYR A 238 3.72 -33.77 4.15
CA TYR A 238 5.15 -33.41 4.20
C TYR A 238 5.98 -34.56 4.78
N ARG A 239 5.51 -35.16 5.88
CA ARG A 239 6.13 -36.31 6.54
C ARG A 239 5.93 -37.63 5.81
N SER A 240 5.13 -37.70 4.75
CA SER A 240 4.83 -38.97 4.08
C SER A 240 6.01 -39.46 3.22
N SER A 241 6.39 -40.72 3.43
CA SER A 241 7.32 -41.46 2.58
C SER A 241 6.67 -42.06 1.32
N ASP A 242 5.37 -41.82 1.11
CA ASP A 242 4.68 -42.31 -0.07
C ASP A 242 5.32 -41.70 -1.34
N PRO A 243 5.62 -42.51 -2.37
CA PRO A 243 6.10 -42.00 -3.64
C PRO A 243 5.12 -40.98 -4.21
N VAL A 244 5.65 -39.88 -4.75
CA VAL A 244 4.89 -38.87 -5.47
C VAL A 244 5.63 -38.60 -6.78
N THR A 245 4.89 -38.53 -7.89
CA THR A 245 5.47 -38.11 -9.17
C THR A 245 5.77 -36.62 -9.12
N GLU A 246 6.60 -36.15 -10.04
CA GLU A 246 6.96 -34.73 -10.13
C GLU A 246 5.73 -33.84 -10.37
N GLU A 247 4.78 -34.29 -11.20
CA GLU A 247 3.55 -33.53 -11.48
C GLU A 247 2.62 -33.42 -10.26
N LEU A 248 2.62 -34.43 -9.39
CA LEU A 248 1.78 -34.47 -8.19
C LEU A 248 2.50 -33.94 -6.95
N ARG A 249 3.78 -33.58 -7.05
CA ARG A 249 4.61 -33.19 -5.92
C ARG A 249 4.02 -31.99 -5.18
N LYS A 250 3.60 -30.94 -5.91
CA LYS A 250 3.05 -29.70 -5.32
C LYS A 250 1.79 -29.93 -4.47
N THR A 251 0.96 -30.90 -4.83
CA THR A 251 -0.27 -31.23 -4.08
C THR A 251 -0.09 -32.41 -3.13
N GLY A 252 1.08 -33.05 -3.15
CA GLY A 252 1.34 -34.32 -2.45
C GLY A 252 0.52 -35.50 -3.00
N GLY A 253 -0.12 -35.36 -4.17
CA GLY A 253 -1.03 -36.34 -4.74
C GLY A 253 -2.30 -36.57 -3.91
N LYS A 254 -2.74 -35.57 -3.13
CA LYS A 254 -3.95 -35.64 -2.29
C LYS A 254 -5.02 -34.66 -2.77
N GLU A 255 -6.27 -34.95 -2.41
CA GLU A 255 -7.39 -34.02 -2.58
C GLU A 255 -7.34 -32.93 -1.50
N TRP A 256 -7.70 -31.71 -1.89
CA TRP A 256 -7.65 -30.53 -1.04
C TRP A 256 -9.01 -29.85 -0.97
N ASP A 257 -9.42 -29.48 0.24
CA ASP A 257 -10.56 -28.58 0.43
C ASP A 257 -10.12 -27.14 0.12
N TYR A 258 -10.38 -26.70 -1.11
CA TYR A 258 -10.03 -25.35 -1.54
C TYR A 258 -10.76 -24.27 -0.75
N ALA A 259 -11.97 -24.52 -0.25
CA ALA A 259 -12.67 -23.54 0.58
C ALA A 259 -11.97 -23.39 1.94
N ALA A 260 -11.50 -24.48 2.53
CA ALA A 260 -10.71 -24.45 3.76
C ALA A 260 -9.34 -23.77 3.56
N LEU A 261 -8.67 -24.00 2.42
CA LEU A 261 -7.42 -23.33 2.07
C LEU A 261 -7.61 -21.82 1.92
N LEU A 262 -8.63 -21.39 1.17
CA LEU A 262 -8.96 -19.97 1.00
C LEU A 262 -9.32 -19.33 2.35
N ALA A 263 -10.08 -20.02 3.20
CA ALA A 263 -10.39 -19.54 4.54
C ALA A 263 -9.12 -19.41 5.42
N PHE A 264 -8.14 -20.31 5.27
CA PHE A 264 -6.87 -20.24 5.97
C PHE A 264 -5.99 -19.09 5.46
N ARG A 265 -5.93 -18.89 4.14
CA ARG A 265 -5.28 -17.73 3.51
C ARG A 265 -5.87 -16.41 4.02
N ASP A 266 -7.20 -16.31 4.04
CA ASP A 266 -7.88 -15.08 4.44
C ASP A 266 -7.71 -14.81 5.94
N TYR A 267 -7.70 -15.87 6.75
CA TYR A 267 -7.27 -15.76 8.15
C TYR A 267 -5.83 -15.24 8.25
N ALA A 268 -4.90 -15.84 7.51
CA ALA A 268 -3.51 -15.44 7.57
C ALA A 268 -3.31 -13.97 7.14
N ARG A 269 -4.00 -13.53 6.08
CA ARG A 269 -4.06 -12.12 5.66
C ARG A 269 -4.59 -11.21 6.77
N SER A 270 -5.65 -11.61 7.47
CA SER A 270 -6.22 -10.80 8.56
C SER A 270 -5.24 -10.65 9.75
N GLU A 271 -4.53 -11.71 10.12
CA GLU A 271 -3.53 -11.67 11.20
C GLU A 271 -2.33 -10.79 10.82
N MET A 272 -1.89 -10.87 9.55
CA MET A 272 -0.82 -10.00 9.03
C MET A 272 -1.23 -8.53 9.01
N CYS A 273 -2.49 -8.21 8.67
CA CYS A 273 -3.03 -6.85 8.75
C CYS A 273 -3.18 -6.35 10.20
N GLY A 274 -3.48 -7.23 11.15
CA GLY A 274 -3.61 -6.90 12.58
C GLY A 274 -2.29 -6.54 13.27
N ASN A 275 -1.16 -7.07 12.78
CA ASN A 275 0.18 -6.87 13.36
C ASN A 275 0.94 -5.63 12.83
N GLY A 276 0.26 -4.70 12.16
CA GLY A 276 0.79 -3.35 11.90
C GLY A 276 1.95 -3.26 10.89
N ARG A 277 2.07 -4.21 9.95
CA ARG A 277 3.05 -4.14 8.86
C ARG A 277 2.43 -4.48 7.51
N ARG A 278 2.04 -3.45 6.75
CA ARG A 278 2.30 -3.43 5.30
C ARG A 278 3.50 -2.52 5.07
N GLY A 279 4.67 -3.12 4.85
CA GLY A 279 5.75 -2.45 4.15
C GLY A 279 5.42 -2.47 2.67
N GLU A 280 5.09 -1.31 2.10
CA GLU A 280 5.08 -1.01 0.65
C GLU A 280 4.36 -1.99 -0.33
N SER A 281 3.50 -2.90 0.12
CA SER A 281 2.67 -3.73 -0.77
C SER A 281 1.23 -3.21 -0.89
N GLY A 282 0.96 -2.56 -2.02
CA GLY A 282 -0.37 -2.31 -2.62
C GLY A 282 -1.43 -1.60 -1.78
N MET A 283 -1.85 -0.41 -2.23
CA MET A 283 -3.08 0.25 -1.77
C MET A 283 -4.28 -0.70 -1.89
N ARG A 284 -5.06 -0.91 -0.81
CA ARG A 284 -6.28 -1.74 -0.88
C ARG A 284 -7.21 -1.21 -1.96
N GLY A 285 -7.72 -2.12 -2.80
CA GLY A 285 -8.70 -1.80 -3.82
C GLY A 285 -10.07 -1.41 -3.23
N GLU A 286 -10.96 -0.88 -4.08
CA GLU A 286 -12.31 -0.48 -3.66
C GLU A 286 -13.10 -1.64 -3.04
N GLN A 287 -13.01 -2.82 -3.64
CA GLN A 287 -13.67 -4.02 -3.11
C GLN A 287 -13.14 -4.40 -1.72
N GLU A 288 -11.82 -4.42 -1.53
CA GLU A 288 -11.20 -4.78 -0.24
C GLU A 288 -11.57 -3.78 0.87
N MET A 289 -11.59 -2.49 0.54
CA MET A 289 -12.03 -1.45 1.47
C MET A 289 -13.50 -1.62 1.87
N MET A 290 -14.37 -1.85 0.89
CA MET A 290 -15.80 -2.07 1.14
C MET A 290 -16.04 -3.35 1.95
N ASP A 291 -15.37 -4.45 1.61
CA ASP A 291 -15.50 -5.72 2.32
C ASP A 291 -15.05 -5.57 3.78
N MET A 292 -13.95 -4.86 4.03
CA MET A 292 -13.49 -4.55 5.38
C MET A 292 -14.52 -3.71 6.16
N ILE A 293 -15.03 -2.62 5.58
CA ILE A 293 -16.05 -1.76 6.21
C ILE A 293 -17.28 -2.59 6.59
N MET A 294 -17.75 -3.42 5.65
CA MET A 294 -18.90 -4.29 5.86
C MET A 294 -18.61 -5.39 6.89
N ASN A 295 -17.39 -5.93 6.94
CA ASN A 295 -16.97 -6.93 7.91
C ASN A 295 -16.96 -6.36 9.33
N VAL A 296 -16.47 -5.13 9.52
CA VAL A 296 -16.54 -4.43 10.82
C VAL A 296 -18.00 -4.25 11.23
N ALA A 297 -18.85 -3.73 10.33
CA ALA A 297 -20.26 -3.48 10.62
C ALA A 297 -21.06 -4.76 10.90
N ASN A 298 -20.84 -5.83 10.16
CA ASN A 298 -21.58 -7.08 10.34
C ASN A 298 -21.23 -7.78 11.67
N ASN A 299 -19.96 -7.73 12.09
CA ASN A 299 -19.49 -8.41 13.31
C ASN A 299 -19.62 -7.57 14.59
N ASP A 300 -20.18 -6.36 14.52
CA ASP A 300 -20.43 -5.54 15.70
C ASP A 300 -21.94 -5.28 15.83
N ASP A 301 -22.56 -5.86 16.86
CA ASP A 301 -24.00 -5.75 17.09
C ASP A 301 -24.46 -4.34 17.45
N ARG A 302 -23.53 -3.50 17.91
CA ARG A 302 -23.79 -2.09 18.21
C ARG A 302 -24.00 -1.27 16.95
N ILE A 303 -23.41 -1.70 15.83
CA ILE A 303 -23.60 -1.09 14.50
C ILE A 303 -24.86 -1.69 13.88
N ARG A 304 -25.88 -0.84 13.71
CA ARG A 304 -27.22 -1.23 13.21
C ARG A 304 -27.39 -1.00 11.73
N ALA A 305 -26.76 0.02 11.19
CA ALA A 305 -26.79 0.32 9.76
C ALA A 305 -25.53 1.06 9.30
N VAL A 306 -25.27 0.98 8.00
CA VAL A 306 -24.15 1.64 7.32
C VAL A 306 -24.68 2.44 6.14
N GLY A 307 -24.41 3.74 6.17
CA GLY A 307 -24.58 4.63 5.04
C GLY A 307 -23.23 5.04 4.45
N MET A 308 -23.22 5.45 3.19
CA MET A 308 -22.05 6.08 2.55
C MET A 308 -22.50 7.34 1.83
N ASN A 309 -21.74 8.41 2.00
CA ASN A 309 -21.96 9.72 1.40
C ASN A 309 -20.85 10.07 0.40
N GLY A 310 -20.86 11.31 -0.10
CA GLY A 310 -19.70 11.91 -0.74
C GLY A 310 -19.47 11.44 -2.17
N SER A 311 -18.27 11.69 -2.70
CA SER A 311 -18.00 11.57 -4.13
C SER A 311 -18.11 10.16 -4.68
N ARG A 312 -17.93 9.12 -3.86
CA ARG A 312 -18.05 7.71 -4.28
C ARG A 312 -19.48 7.32 -4.65
N THR A 313 -20.47 8.04 -4.15
CA THR A 313 -21.88 7.82 -4.51
C THR A 313 -22.29 8.60 -5.76
N ASN A 314 -21.50 9.59 -6.18
CA ASN A 314 -21.83 10.46 -7.30
C ASN A 314 -21.50 9.77 -8.64
N PRO A 315 -22.51 9.43 -9.48
CA PRO A 315 -22.26 8.75 -10.74
C PRO A 315 -21.53 9.62 -11.78
N LYS A 316 -21.51 10.95 -11.60
CA LYS A 316 -20.84 11.91 -12.50
C LYS A 316 -19.45 12.32 -12.00
N ALA A 317 -19.09 12.00 -10.76
CA ALA A 317 -17.77 12.32 -10.26
C ALA A 317 -16.72 11.40 -10.90
N PRO A 318 -15.54 11.93 -11.31
CA PRO A 318 -14.42 11.09 -11.73
C PRO A 318 -14.05 10.13 -10.61
N LYS A 319 -13.91 8.84 -10.94
CA LYS A 319 -13.43 7.82 -10.02
C LYS A 319 -11.91 7.75 -10.08
N ASP A 320 -11.27 7.77 -8.92
CA ASP A 320 -9.83 7.61 -8.79
C ASP A 320 -9.48 6.97 -7.44
N ARG A 321 -8.21 6.61 -7.28
CA ARG A 321 -7.71 5.89 -6.10
C ARG A 321 -7.73 6.73 -4.82
N PHE A 322 -7.75 8.07 -4.92
CA PHE A 322 -7.74 8.99 -3.79
C PHE A 322 -9.13 9.47 -3.38
N GLN A 323 -10.21 8.85 -3.89
CA GLN A 323 -11.53 9.11 -3.37
C GLN A 323 -11.66 8.58 -1.94
N ASP A 324 -12.01 9.46 -1.02
CA ASP A 324 -12.24 9.10 0.38
C ASP A 324 -13.52 8.23 0.51
N TYR A 325 -13.60 7.43 1.57
CA TYR A 325 -14.81 6.70 1.95
C TYR A 325 -15.52 7.46 3.08
N ASP A 326 -16.56 8.23 2.72
CA ASP A 326 -17.40 8.95 3.67
C ASP A 326 -18.46 7.99 4.26
N ILE A 327 -18.11 7.29 5.33
CA ILE A 327 -18.94 6.24 5.94
C ILE A 327 -19.71 6.78 7.14
N VAL A 328 -20.97 6.39 7.28
CA VAL A 328 -21.80 6.67 8.46
C VAL A 328 -22.22 5.36 9.10
N PHE A 329 -21.79 5.11 10.32
CA PHE A 329 -22.29 4.01 11.13
C PHE A 329 -23.40 4.51 12.06
N LEU A 330 -24.58 3.93 11.91
CA LEU A 330 -25.66 4.15 12.87
C LEU A 330 -25.50 3.16 14.03
N VAL A 331 -25.35 3.69 15.24
CA VAL A 331 -25.00 2.91 16.44
C VAL A 331 -25.98 3.13 17.57
N ASN A 332 -26.20 2.08 18.38
CA ASN A 332 -27.08 2.14 19.57
C ASN A 332 -26.33 2.49 20.87
N ASP A 333 -25.00 2.50 20.85
CA ASP A 333 -24.15 2.78 22.01
C ASP A 333 -22.94 3.64 21.61
N MET A 334 -23.16 4.95 21.53
CA MET A 334 -22.11 5.93 21.21
C MET A 334 -20.96 5.92 22.22
N ALA A 335 -21.27 5.83 23.51
CA ALA A 335 -20.29 5.94 24.59
C ALA A 335 -19.22 4.84 24.46
N SER A 336 -19.64 3.60 24.17
CA SER A 336 -18.70 2.49 24.02
C SER A 336 -17.66 2.68 22.91
N PHE A 337 -18.00 3.41 21.83
CA PHE A 337 -17.06 3.70 20.75
C PHE A 337 -16.15 4.89 21.08
N ILE A 338 -16.71 5.92 21.72
CA ILE A 338 -15.97 7.14 22.07
C ILE A 338 -14.94 6.85 23.19
N ASP A 339 -15.33 6.04 24.17
CA ASP A 339 -14.49 5.71 25.33
C ASP A 339 -13.33 4.77 24.95
N ASP A 340 -13.57 3.78 24.08
CA ASP A 340 -12.53 2.86 23.59
C ASP A 340 -12.06 3.19 22.19
N LYS A 341 -11.19 4.18 22.05
CA LYS A 341 -10.65 4.61 20.74
C LYS A 341 -9.89 3.53 19.96
N LYS A 342 -9.56 2.37 20.55
CA LYS A 342 -8.85 1.29 19.83
C LYS A 342 -9.77 0.46 18.95
N TRP A 343 -11.08 0.59 19.07
CA TRP A 343 -12.01 -0.19 18.23
C TRP A 343 -11.79 0.01 16.72
N VAL A 344 -11.31 1.20 16.31
CA VAL A 344 -10.99 1.51 14.91
C VAL A 344 -9.72 0.82 14.40
N ASP A 345 -8.94 0.15 15.27
CA ASP A 345 -7.77 -0.65 14.85
C ASP A 345 -8.17 -1.80 13.92
N ARG A 346 -9.44 -2.21 13.94
CA ARG A 346 -10.03 -3.19 13.04
C ARG A 346 -10.01 -2.78 11.56
N PHE A 347 -9.83 -1.49 11.25
CA PHE A 347 -9.69 -0.99 9.88
C PHE A 347 -8.25 -1.03 9.36
N GLY A 348 -7.28 -1.46 10.18
CA GLY A 348 -5.87 -1.54 9.82
C GLY A 348 -5.03 -0.36 10.33
N SER A 349 -3.74 -0.42 10.03
CA SER A 349 -2.73 0.54 10.48
C SER A 349 -2.93 1.91 9.81
N ARG A 350 -2.66 2.98 10.56
CA ARG A 350 -2.95 4.36 10.16
C ARG A 350 -1.70 5.21 10.13
N ILE A 351 -1.59 6.06 9.12
CA ILE A 351 -0.61 7.15 9.04
C ILE A 351 -0.98 8.23 10.06
N ILE A 352 -2.25 8.65 10.05
CA ILE A 352 -2.76 9.70 10.92
C ILE A 352 -4.26 9.54 11.14
N MET A 353 -4.73 9.98 12.29
CA MET A 353 -6.14 10.05 12.63
C MET A 353 -6.47 11.39 13.28
N GLN A 354 -7.62 11.96 12.90
CA GLN A 354 -8.21 13.14 13.52
C GLN A 354 -9.60 12.81 14.07
N THR A 355 -9.90 13.35 15.24
CA THR A 355 -11.21 13.28 15.90
C THR A 355 -11.69 14.71 16.15
N PRO A 356 -12.44 15.32 15.21
CA PRO A 356 -12.82 16.73 15.27
C PRO A 356 -13.52 17.11 16.59
N GLU A 357 -14.31 16.21 17.16
CA GLU A 357 -15.08 16.41 18.39
C GLU A 357 -14.19 16.59 19.63
N ASP A 358 -12.94 16.10 19.57
CA ASP A 358 -11.96 16.13 20.65
C ASP A 358 -10.90 17.23 20.47
N MET A 359 -10.93 17.97 19.36
CA MET A 359 -9.94 19.00 19.09
C MET A 359 -10.26 20.32 19.81
N GLY A 360 -9.22 20.95 20.38
CA GLY A 360 -9.35 22.25 21.05
C GLY A 360 -9.13 23.46 20.15
N LEU A 361 -8.41 23.32 19.03
CA LEU A 361 -8.09 24.42 18.12
C LEU A 361 -9.29 24.84 17.26
N VAL A 362 -10.09 23.86 16.83
CA VAL A 362 -11.35 24.07 16.12
C VAL A 362 -12.46 23.60 17.06
N PRO A 363 -13.42 24.45 17.44
CA PRO A 363 -14.51 24.04 18.31
C PRO A 363 -15.32 22.88 17.71
N PRO A 364 -15.70 21.87 18.50
CA PRO A 364 -16.50 20.75 18.01
C PRO A 364 -17.93 21.20 17.68
N GLU A 365 -18.56 20.56 16.68
CA GLU A 365 -19.91 20.92 16.22
C GLU A 365 -20.99 20.62 17.25
N ARG A 366 -20.78 19.59 18.09
CA ARG A 366 -21.70 19.16 19.18
C ARG A 366 -23.13 18.88 18.68
N ASP A 367 -23.25 18.37 17.47
CA ASP A 367 -24.52 17.98 16.84
C ASP A 367 -25.00 16.58 17.29
N GLY A 368 -24.24 15.91 18.17
CA GLY A 368 -24.51 14.56 18.68
C GLY A 368 -23.88 13.45 17.86
N ARG A 369 -23.14 13.78 16.79
CA ARG A 369 -22.32 12.84 16.01
C ARG A 369 -20.88 12.85 16.52
N TYR A 370 -20.12 11.87 16.07
CA TYR A 370 -18.69 11.78 16.40
C TYR A 370 -17.92 11.24 15.19
N ALA A 371 -16.87 11.93 14.76
CA ALA A 371 -16.13 11.58 13.55
C ALA A 371 -14.71 11.07 13.84
N TYR A 372 -14.31 10.06 13.07
CA TYR A 372 -12.93 9.58 12.94
C TYR A 372 -12.50 9.77 11.49
N LEU A 373 -11.59 10.72 11.26
CA LEU A 373 -10.97 10.94 9.96
C LEU A 373 -9.64 10.17 9.94
N MET A 374 -9.55 9.11 9.15
CA MET A 374 -8.47 8.13 9.21
C MET A 374 -7.78 7.98 7.85
N LEU A 375 -6.48 8.25 7.80
CA LEU A 375 -5.62 7.93 6.67
C LEU A 375 -4.79 6.69 7.00
N PHE A 376 -4.88 5.66 6.16
CA PHE A 376 -4.26 4.35 6.37
C PHE A 376 -2.86 4.26 5.74
N ASP A 377 -2.06 3.30 6.21
CA ASP A 377 -0.69 3.03 5.71
C ASP A 377 -0.64 2.72 4.21
N ASP A 378 -1.71 2.12 3.70
CA ASP A 378 -1.91 1.81 2.29
C ASP A 378 -2.39 3.02 1.45
N GLY A 379 -2.56 4.19 2.07
CA GLY A 379 -2.94 5.45 1.42
C GLY A 379 -4.45 5.67 1.26
N ASN A 380 -5.30 4.70 1.62
CA ASN A 380 -6.75 4.89 1.63
C ASN A 380 -7.17 5.80 2.78
N ARG A 381 -8.30 6.49 2.62
CA ARG A 381 -8.87 7.35 3.67
C ARG A 381 -10.34 7.01 3.93
N ILE A 382 -10.69 6.83 5.20
CA ILE A 382 -12.07 6.71 5.65
C ILE A 382 -12.38 7.93 6.53
N ASP A 383 -13.42 8.67 6.15
CA ASP A 383 -14.06 9.67 7.01
C ASP A 383 -15.29 9.01 7.63
N LEU A 384 -15.11 8.46 8.83
CA LEU A 384 -16.14 7.67 9.53
C LEU A 384 -16.89 8.52 10.52
N THR A 385 -18.21 8.66 10.33
CA THR A 385 -19.10 9.31 11.28
C THR A 385 -19.92 8.28 12.05
N LEU A 386 -19.86 8.33 13.38
CA LEU A 386 -20.81 7.66 14.26
C LEU A 386 -22.04 8.54 14.43
N CYS A 387 -23.20 7.94 14.19
CA CYS A 387 -24.50 8.58 14.26
C CYS A 387 -25.39 7.76 15.22
N PRO A 388 -26.03 8.38 16.23
CA PRO A 388 -26.99 7.67 17.07
C PRO A 388 -28.17 7.15 16.22
N VAL A 389 -28.64 5.93 16.49
CA VAL A 389 -29.80 5.34 15.79
C VAL A 389 -31.08 6.17 15.92
N GLU A 390 -31.19 7.00 16.95
CA GLU A 390 -32.27 7.97 17.14
C GLU A 390 -32.30 9.04 16.04
N MET A 391 -31.16 9.29 15.37
CA MET A 391 -31.01 10.24 14.28
C MET A 391 -31.17 9.61 12.88
N LYS A 392 -31.65 8.36 12.80
CA LYS A 392 -31.78 7.60 11.56
C LYS A 392 -32.54 8.27 10.42
N ASP A 393 -33.43 9.22 10.69
CA ASP A 393 -34.19 9.91 9.64
C ASP A 393 -33.38 11.05 8.99
N SER A 394 -32.24 11.42 9.59
CA SER A 394 -31.39 12.54 9.18
C SER A 394 -29.91 12.16 9.05
N TRP A 395 -29.59 10.86 9.02
CA TRP A 395 -28.20 10.38 9.09
C TRP A 395 -27.32 10.96 7.97
N ASN A 396 -27.88 11.18 6.78
CA ASN A 396 -27.20 11.77 5.63
C ASN A 396 -27.31 13.31 5.55
N GLY A 397 -27.92 13.97 6.53
CA GLY A 397 -28.06 15.43 6.56
C GLY A 397 -28.92 16.00 5.43
N GLY A 398 -29.68 15.15 4.71
CA GLY A 398 -30.43 15.53 3.52
C GLY A 398 -29.61 15.57 2.23
N ASP A 399 -28.34 15.17 2.25
CA ASP A 399 -27.52 15.06 1.03
C ASP A 399 -28.09 13.97 0.10
N LYS A 400 -28.26 14.33 -1.17
CA LYS A 400 -28.68 13.38 -2.22
C LYS A 400 -27.55 12.48 -2.69
N LEU A 401 -26.29 12.78 -2.39
CA LEU A 401 -25.14 11.92 -2.68
C LEU A 401 -24.94 10.91 -1.55
N SER A 402 -25.93 10.04 -1.37
CA SER A 402 -25.99 9.09 -0.26
C SER A 402 -26.56 7.73 -0.70
N VAL A 403 -25.97 6.65 -0.20
CA VAL A 403 -26.46 5.28 -0.38
C VAL A 403 -26.49 4.53 0.94
N ILE A 404 -27.40 3.57 1.06
CA ILE A 404 -27.46 2.63 2.18
C ILE A 404 -26.70 1.37 1.78
N LEU A 405 -25.69 0.99 2.56
CA LEU A 405 -24.88 -0.21 2.35
C LEU A 405 -25.38 -1.39 3.20
N LEU A 406 -25.84 -1.11 4.43
CA LEU A 406 -26.37 -2.11 5.36
C LEU A 406 -27.51 -1.51 6.17
N ASP A 407 -28.58 -2.27 6.37
CA ASP A 407 -29.64 -1.94 7.33
C ASP A 407 -30.11 -3.24 8.01
N LYS A 408 -29.63 -3.50 9.23
CA LYS A 408 -29.96 -4.73 9.99
C LYS A 408 -31.40 -4.71 10.52
N ASP A 409 -31.98 -3.52 10.67
CA ASP A 409 -33.28 -3.32 11.30
C ASP A 409 -34.40 -3.06 10.28
N GLY A 410 -34.05 -2.79 9.02
CA GLY A 410 -34.99 -2.50 7.93
C GLY A 410 -35.77 -1.20 8.14
N ASN A 411 -35.19 -0.25 8.88
CA ASN A 411 -35.88 0.91 9.44
C ASN A 411 -35.32 2.26 8.96
N LEU A 412 -34.36 2.27 8.04
CA LEU A 412 -33.85 3.49 7.42
C LEU A 412 -34.82 4.09 6.39
N PRO A 413 -34.78 5.43 6.18
CA PRO A 413 -35.56 6.06 5.13
C PRO A 413 -35.12 5.56 3.75
N ARG A 414 -36.08 5.39 2.84
CA ARG A 414 -35.76 5.08 1.43
C ARG A 414 -35.12 6.30 0.77
N LEU A 415 -33.93 6.13 0.24
CA LEU A 415 -33.24 7.15 -0.54
C LEU A 415 -33.57 7.04 -2.03
N SER A 416 -33.63 8.17 -2.71
CA SER A 416 -33.62 8.21 -4.18
C SER A 416 -32.23 7.84 -4.71
N ALA A 417 -32.13 7.56 -6.02
CA ALA A 417 -30.83 7.37 -6.65
C ALA A 417 -29.93 8.60 -6.43
N PRO A 418 -28.62 8.40 -6.14
CA PRO A 418 -27.73 9.51 -5.87
C PRO A 418 -27.64 10.52 -7.03
N THR A 419 -27.69 11.82 -6.70
CA THR A 419 -27.61 12.90 -7.68
C THR A 419 -26.86 14.11 -7.13
N ASP A 420 -26.16 14.82 -8.00
CA ASP A 420 -25.32 15.97 -7.67
C ASP A 420 -26.07 17.33 -7.72
N GLU A 421 -27.40 17.30 -7.90
CA GLU A 421 -28.27 18.48 -8.04
C GLU A 421 -28.11 19.53 -6.94
N ASP A 422 -27.88 19.08 -5.71
CA ASP A 422 -27.73 19.99 -4.58
C ASP A 422 -26.46 20.84 -4.72
N TYR A 423 -25.46 20.32 -5.43
CA TYR A 423 -24.17 20.95 -5.72
C TYR A 423 -24.11 21.70 -7.05
N TRP A 424 -25.20 21.74 -7.82
CA TRP A 424 -25.24 22.53 -9.05
C TRP A 424 -25.06 24.01 -8.75
N VAL A 425 -24.40 24.72 -9.68
CA VAL A 425 -24.24 26.17 -9.59
C VAL A 425 -25.62 26.80 -9.39
N LYS A 426 -25.77 27.62 -8.34
CA LYS A 426 -27.03 28.29 -8.06
C LYS A 426 -27.10 29.61 -8.83
N ARG A 427 -28.28 29.89 -9.38
CA ARG A 427 -28.54 31.13 -10.13
C ARG A 427 -28.42 32.33 -9.19
N PRO A 428 -27.54 33.30 -9.46
CA PRO A 428 -27.43 34.50 -8.62
C PRO A 428 -28.69 35.35 -8.74
N SER A 429 -29.07 36.02 -7.66
CA SER A 429 -29.97 37.17 -7.74
C SER A 429 -29.20 38.42 -8.17
N PRO A 430 -29.87 39.48 -8.65
CA PRO A 430 -29.22 40.75 -8.95
C PRO A 430 -28.41 41.29 -7.75
N GLU A 431 -28.92 41.13 -6.53
CA GLU A 431 -28.28 41.58 -5.30
C GLU A 431 -27.00 40.78 -5.01
N TYR A 432 -27.08 39.44 -5.07
CA TYR A 432 -25.90 38.58 -4.87
C TYR A 432 -24.81 38.83 -5.92
N PHE A 433 -25.20 39.09 -7.17
CA PHE A 433 -24.27 39.47 -8.23
C PHE A 433 -23.58 40.80 -7.91
N ALA A 434 -24.34 41.81 -7.50
CA ALA A 434 -23.82 43.12 -7.12
C ALA A 434 -22.87 43.03 -5.91
N ASP A 435 -23.24 42.26 -4.88
CA ASP A 435 -22.41 42.02 -3.69
C ASP A 435 -21.07 41.37 -4.06
N CYS A 436 -21.09 40.36 -4.95
CA CYS A 436 -19.87 39.72 -5.45
C CYS A 436 -18.96 40.71 -6.20
N CYS A 437 -19.55 41.58 -7.03
CA CYS A 437 -18.79 42.61 -7.72
C CYS A 437 -18.19 43.63 -6.75
N ASN A 438 -18.98 44.08 -5.77
CA ASN A 438 -18.53 45.04 -4.78
C ASN A 438 -17.40 44.48 -3.92
N GLU A 439 -17.55 43.27 -3.38
CA GLU A 439 -16.54 42.61 -2.55
C GLU A 439 -15.22 42.42 -3.32
N PHE A 440 -15.30 41.99 -4.58
CA PHE A 440 -14.13 41.83 -5.45
C PHE A 440 -13.36 43.15 -5.60
N TRP A 441 -14.03 44.21 -6.04
CA TRP A 441 -13.39 45.50 -6.28
C TRP A 441 -12.94 46.16 -4.98
N TRP A 442 -13.73 46.09 -3.92
CA TRP A 442 -13.40 46.65 -2.61
C TRP A 442 -12.12 46.04 -2.04
N VAL A 443 -12.04 44.71 -1.97
CA VAL A 443 -10.92 44.00 -1.35
C VAL A 443 -9.67 44.03 -2.23
N SER A 444 -9.80 44.24 -3.54
CA SER A 444 -8.64 44.49 -4.42
C SER A 444 -7.79 45.68 -3.94
N THR A 445 -8.43 46.68 -3.31
CA THR A 445 -7.71 47.82 -2.72
C THR A 445 -6.86 47.44 -1.53
N TYR A 446 -7.22 46.38 -0.80
CA TYR A 446 -6.47 45.89 0.36
C TYR A 446 -5.22 45.15 -0.08
N VAL A 447 -5.33 44.33 -1.14
CA VAL A 447 -4.17 43.70 -1.79
C VAL A 447 -3.17 44.77 -2.23
N ALA A 448 -3.63 45.80 -2.96
CA ALA A 448 -2.77 46.90 -3.40
C ALA A 448 -2.10 47.66 -2.24
N LYS A 449 -2.84 47.94 -1.16
CA LYS A 449 -2.28 48.59 0.04
C LYS A 449 -1.22 47.70 0.71
N GLY A 450 -1.49 46.40 0.85
CA GLY A 450 -0.52 45.46 1.43
C GLY A 450 0.77 45.40 0.62
N LEU A 451 0.67 45.31 -0.71
CA LEU A 451 1.84 45.31 -1.59
C LEU A 451 2.66 46.61 -1.48
N TRP A 452 1.98 47.76 -1.48
CA TRP A 452 2.64 49.04 -1.31
C TRP A 452 3.32 49.18 0.07
N ARG A 453 2.69 48.67 1.12
CA ARG A 453 3.24 48.64 2.49
C ARG A 453 4.35 47.61 2.70
N GLN A 454 4.63 46.76 1.71
CA GLN A 454 5.52 45.61 1.82
C GLN A 454 5.01 44.55 2.83
N GLU A 455 3.69 44.39 2.95
CA GLU A 455 3.02 43.39 3.79
C GLU A 455 2.58 42.20 2.92
N MET A 456 3.53 41.33 2.53
CA MET A 456 3.29 40.23 1.58
C MET A 456 2.18 39.27 2.02
N LEU A 457 2.23 38.80 3.27
CA LEU A 457 1.24 37.85 3.80
C LEU A 457 -0.15 38.46 3.82
N TYR A 458 -0.29 39.71 4.28
CA TYR A 458 -1.56 40.43 4.25
C TYR A 458 -2.14 40.54 2.82
N ALA A 459 -1.31 40.87 1.84
CA ALA A 459 -1.75 40.98 0.45
C ALA A 459 -2.17 39.61 -0.12
N GLN A 460 -1.39 38.56 0.16
CA GLN A 460 -1.69 37.19 -0.26
C GLN A 460 -2.98 36.67 0.39
N ASP A 461 -3.20 36.92 1.68
CA ASP A 461 -4.41 36.48 2.38
C ASP A 461 -5.66 37.10 1.76
N HIS A 462 -5.67 38.41 1.52
CA HIS A 462 -6.80 39.08 0.87
C HIS A 462 -6.98 38.63 -0.58
N LEU A 463 -5.89 38.37 -1.30
CA LEU A 463 -5.94 37.84 -2.66
C LEU A 463 -6.55 36.43 -2.69
N ASN A 464 -6.11 35.55 -1.78
CA ASN A 464 -6.41 34.12 -1.82
C ASN A 464 -7.70 33.74 -1.10
N LEU A 465 -8.04 34.42 0.01
CA LEU A 465 -9.16 34.08 0.87
C LEU A 465 -10.43 34.88 0.57
N VAL A 466 -10.33 35.98 -0.19
CA VAL A 466 -11.46 36.87 -0.47
C VAL A 466 -11.61 37.19 -1.95
N LEU A 467 -10.58 37.80 -2.57
CA LEU A 467 -10.66 38.26 -3.95
C LEU A 467 -10.79 37.12 -4.97
N ARG A 468 -9.91 36.11 -4.91
CA ARG A 468 -9.97 34.97 -5.84
C ARG A 468 -11.24 34.14 -5.65
N PRO A 469 -11.77 33.90 -4.44
CA PRO A 469 -13.09 33.29 -4.27
C PRO A 469 -14.23 34.04 -4.99
N MET A 470 -14.24 35.38 -4.99
CA MET A 470 -15.25 36.13 -5.77
C MET A 470 -15.06 35.94 -7.28
N LEU A 471 -13.81 35.90 -7.76
CA LEU A 471 -13.50 35.58 -9.16
C LEU A 471 -13.95 34.17 -9.57
N ILE A 472 -13.63 33.17 -8.74
CA ILE A 472 -14.06 31.78 -8.96
C ILE A 472 -15.58 31.72 -9.00
N ARG A 473 -16.29 32.37 -8.05
CA ARG A 473 -17.75 32.44 -8.04
C ARG A 473 -18.33 33.07 -9.32
N MET A 474 -17.71 34.14 -9.82
CA MET A 474 -18.15 34.78 -11.06
C MET A 474 -17.97 33.85 -12.28
N LEU A 475 -16.88 33.07 -12.32
CA LEU A 475 -16.65 32.05 -13.34
C LEU A 475 -17.62 30.87 -13.20
N GLU A 476 -17.93 30.44 -11.98
CA GLU A 476 -18.97 29.43 -11.72
C GLU A 476 -20.32 29.90 -12.26
N TRP A 477 -20.69 31.17 -12.02
CA TRP A 477 -21.92 31.72 -12.60
C TRP A 477 -21.90 31.75 -14.11
N GLN A 478 -20.79 32.11 -14.76
CA GLN A 478 -20.67 32.00 -16.22
C GLN A 478 -20.93 30.58 -16.70
N VAL A 479 -20.29 29.58 -16.10
CA VAL A 479 -20.55 28.16 -16.39
C VAL A 479 -22.02 27.80 -16.14
N GLY A 480 -22.62 28.31 -15.08
CA GLY A 480 -24.04 28.17 -14.80
C GLY A 480 -24.91 28.73 -15.93
N VAL A 481 -24.60 29.92 -16.46
CA VAL A 481 -25.36 30.47 -17.60
C VAL A 481 -25.15 29.63 -18.86
N ASP A 482 -23.94 29.13 -19.11
CA ASP A 482 -23.61 28.28 -20.28
C ASP A 482 -24.30 26.91 -20.27
N THR A 483 -24.56 26.39 -19.07
CA THR A 483 -25.11 25.05 -18.86
C THR A 483 -26.55 25.06 -18.35
N ASP A 484 -27.19 26.23 -18.35
CA ASP A 484 -28.50 26.47 -17.71
C ASP A 484 -28.59 25.92 -16.26
N PHE A 485 -27.51 26.11 -15.51
CA PHE A 485 -27.41 25.79 -14.08
C PHE A 485 -27.66 24.31 -13.77
N SER A 486 -27.30 23.43 -14.71
CA SER A 486 -27.52 21.97 -14.64
C SER A 486 -26.27 21.16 -14.29
N VAL A 487 -25.18 21.83 -13.88
CA VAL A 487 -23.91 21.19 -13.53
C VAL A 487 -23.32 21.74 -12.24
N SER A 488 -22.47 20.95 -11.59
CA SER A 488 -21.62 21.40 -10.49
C SER A 488 -20.23 21.81 -11.00
N ALA A 489 -19.72 22.95 -10.54
CA ALA A 489 -18.32 23.32 -10.74
C ALA A 489 -17.35 22.62 -9.78
N GLY A 490 -17.88 21.76 -8.89
CA GLY A 490 -17.15 21.09 -7.83
C GLY A 490 -16.74 22.03 -6.69
N LYS A 491 -16.44 21.45 -5.52
CA LYS A 491 -15.93 22.20 -4.36
C LYS A 491 -14.70 23.02 -4.76
N ASN A 492 -14.71 24.31 -4.41
CA ASN A 492 -13.67 25.29 -4.77
C ASN A 492 -13.42 25.45 -6.28
N GLY A 493 -14.42 25.16 -7.13
CA GLY A 493 -14.30 25.30 -8.59
C GLY A 493 -13.37 24.28 -9.24
N LYS A 494 -13.12 23.13 -8.60
CA LYS A 494 -12.18 22.09 -9.08
C LYS A 494 -12.49 21.53 -10.48
N TYR A 495 -13.70 21.72 -11.00
CA TYR A 495 -14.10 21.29 -12.35
C TYR A 495 -14.19 22.44 -13.36
N LEU A 496 -13.85 23.67 -12.98
CA LEU A 496 -13.92 24.82 -13.89
C LEU A 496 -13.08 24.66 -15.16
N GLU A 497 -11.93 23.98 -15.11
CA GLU A 497 -11.10 23.70 -16.28
C GLU A 497 -11.85 22.94 -17.39
N GLN A 498 -12.81 22.09 -17.02
CA GLN A 498 -13.59 21.29 -17.96
C GLN A 498 -14.64 22.11 -18.71
N TYR A 499 -15.07 23.23 -18.13
CA TYR A 499 -16.15 24.06 -18.67
C TYR A 499 -15.65 25.36 -19.29
N LEU A 500 -14.54 25.92 -18.79
CA LEU A 500 -14.03 27.20 -19.24
C LEU A 500 -13.29 27.06 -20.58
N PRO A 501 -13.44 28.03 -21.50
CA PRO A 501 -12.56 28.13 -22.66
C PRO A 501 -11.10 28.22 -22.21
N ARG A 502 -10.19 27.57 -22.95
CA ARG A 502 -8.74 27.52 -22.64
C ARG A 502 -8.15 28.89 -22.27
N ARG A 503 -8.53 29.95 -23.01
CA ARG A 503 -8.08 31.33 -22.73
C ARG A 503 -8.53 31.85 -21.36
N SER A 504 -9.74 31.51 -20.91
CA SER A 504 -10.25 31.90 -19.59
C SER A 504 -9.56 31.10 -18.48
N TRP A 505 -9.28 29.81 -18.71
CA TRP A 505 -8.51 29.00 -17.77
C TRP A 505 -7.07 29.51 -17.61
N GLU A 506 -6.37 29.76 -18.72
CA GLU A 506 -5.02 30.35 -18.70
C GLU A 506 -5.00 31.72 -18.00
N ALA A 507 -6.04 32.54 -18.22
CA ALA A 507 -6.19 33.80 -17.50
C ALA A 507 -6.40 33.60 -15.99
N LEU A 508 -7.20 32.61 -15.56
CA LEU A 508 -7.36 32.27 -14.15
C LEU A 508 -6.04 31.80 -13.54
N MET A 509 -5.28 30.94 -14.24
CA MET A 509 -3.97 30.46 -13.78
C MET A 509 -2.97 31.61 -13.64
N SER A 510 -3.03 32.63 -14.50
CA SER A 510 -2.19 33.82 -14.37
C SER A 510 -2.47 34.67 -13.11
N THR A 511 -3.54 34.37 -12.37
CA THR A 511 -3.86 35.01 -11.08
C THR A 511 -3.17 34.36 -9.87
N PHE A 512 -2.38 33.30 -10.08
CA PHE A 512 -1.59 32.62 -9.05
C PHE A 512 -0.12 33.07 -9.13
N PRO A 513 0.34 33.95 -8.21
CA PRO A 513 1.69 34.51 -8.28
C PRO A 513 2.75 33.58 -7.66
N ASP A 514 4.00 33.69 -8.13
CA ASP A 514 5.20 32.99 -7.66
C ASP A 514 5.74 33.46 -6.30
N GLY A 515 4.95 34.21 -5.52
CA GLY A 515 5.34 34.74 -4.22
C GLY A 515 6.17 36.03 -4.25
N THR A 516 6.39 36.64 -5.42
CA THR A 516 7.08 37.94 -5.54
C THR A 516 6.12 39.12 -5.50
N TYR A 517 6.54 40.30 -5.00
CA TYR A 517 5.65 41.49 -4.96
C TYR A 517 5.18 41.90 -6.36
N ASP A 518 6.05 41.87 -7.37
CA ASP A 518 5.64 42.14 -8.74
C ASP A 518 4.73 41.04 -9.31
N GLY A 519 5.00 39.77 -8.98
CA GLY A 519 4.12 38.64 -9.31
C GLY A 519 2.70 38.86 -8.77
N VAL A 520 2.54 39.25 -7.51
CA VAL A 520 1.22 39.52 -6.91
C VAL A 520 0.55 40.73 -7.56
N TRP A 521 1.30 41.79 -7.92
CA TRP A 521 0.75 42.90 -8.69
C TRP A 521 0.21 42.46 -10.05
N ARG A 522 0.98 41.66 -10.79
CA ARG A 522 0.54 41.11 -12.09
C ARG A 522 -0.70 40.24 -11.93
N ALA A 523 -0.73 39.37 -10.92
CA ALA A 523 -1.88 38.53 -10.59
C ALA A 523 -3.13 39.36 -10.24
N LEU A 524 -2.99 40.44 -9.46
CA LEU A 524 -4.09 41.34 -9.11
C LEU A 524 -4.72 41.98 -10.35
N PHE A 525 -3.91 42.50 -11.28
CA PHE A 525 -4.43 43.09 -12.52
C PHE A 525 -5.01 42.05 -13.47
N ALA A 526 -4.41 40.85 -13.56
CA ALA A 526 -4.95 39.75 -14.33
C ALA A 526 -6.33 39.30 -13.80
N ALA A 527 -6.46 39.19 -12.47
CA ALA A 527 -7.73 38.88 -11.82
C ALA A 527 -8.78 39.95 -12.12
N GLY A 528 -8.43 41.24 -12.04
CA GLY A 528 -9.34 42.35 -12.37
C GLY A 528 -9.83 42.32 -13.81
N GLU A 529 -8.95 42.03 -14.77
CA GLU A 529 -9.33 41.92 -16.19
C GLU A 529 -10.25 40.72 -16.45
N LEU A 530 -9.93 39.55 -15.87
CA LEU A 530 -10.76 38.37 -16.01
C LEU A 530 -12.14 38.58 -15.34
N PHE A 531 -12.16 39.11 -14.13
CA PHE A 531 -13.40 39.40 -13.40
C PHE A 531 -14.29 40.34 -14.18
N ARG A 532 -13.75 41.47 -14.65
CA ARG A 532 -14.49 42.45 -15.46
C ARG A 532 -15.14 41.80 -16.66
N ARG A 533 -14.37 41.06 -17.47
CA ARG A 533 -14.88 40.42 -18.69
C ARG A 533 -15.98 39.41 -18.36
N THR A 534 -15.77 38.55 -17.37
CA THR A 534 -16.74 37.52 -16.99
C THR A 534 -17.99 38.12 -16.37
N ALA A 535 -17.86 39.13 -15.51
CA ALA A 535 -18.99 39.78 -14.86
C ALA A 535 -19.87 40.56 -15.84
N ILE A 536 -19.28 41.21 -16.85
CA ILE A 536 -20.05 41.86 -17.93
C ILE A 536 -20.86 40.83 -18.72
N ASP A 537 -20.25 39.71 -19.12
CA ASP A 537 -20.95 38.63 -19.85
C ASP A 537 -22.12 38.05 -19.03
N VAL A 538 -21.89 37.77 -17.75
CA VAL A 538 -22.94 37.29 -16.83
C VAL A 538 -24.04 38.33 -16.67
N ALA A 539 -23.69 39.61 -16.48
CA ALA A 539 -24.65 40.69 -16.33
C ALA A 539 -25.53 40.83 -17.58
N GLU A 540 -24.94 40.85 -18.78
CA GLU A 540 -25.65 40.96 -20.05
C GLU A 540 -26.62 39.79 -20.25
N ARG A 541 -26.17 38.55 -20.01
CA ARG A 541 -27.00 37.35 -20.21
C ARG A 541 -28.07 37.16 -19.15
N LYS A 542 -27.91 37.76 -17.98
CA LYS A 542 -28.90 37.72 -16.89
C LYS A 542 -29.78 38.97 -16.79
N GLY A 543 -29.46 40.03 -17.52
CA GLY A 543 -30.14 41.31 -17.43
C GLY A 543 -29.85 42.07 -16.13
N TYR A 544 -28.63 41.93 -15.58
CA TYR A 544 -28.17 42.64 -14.39
C TYR A 544 -27.32 43.85 -14.77
N GLU A 545 -27.15 44.78 -13.83
CA GLU A 545 -26.27 45.94 -14.00
C GLU A 545 -24.87 45.61 -13.51
N TYR A 546 -23.85 45.81 -14.35
CA TYR A 546 -22.45 45.72 -13.95
C TYR A 546 -21.95 47.07 -13.40
N PRO A 547 -21.33 47.13 -12.21
CA PRO A 547 -20.87 48.39 -11.60
C PRO A 547 -19.59 48.92 -12.27
N ILE A 548 -19.72 49.39 -13.51
CA ILE A 548 -18.59 49.83 -14.36
C ILE A 548 -17.82 51.02 -13.78
N GLU A 549 -18.50 51.89 -13.03
CA GLU A 549 -17.87 53.06 -12.43
C GLU A 549 -16.97 52.67 -11.24
N ASP A 550 -17.40 51.74 -10.40
CA ASP A 550 -16.58 51.20 -9.30
C ASP A 550 -15.34 50.50 -9.85
N ASP A 551 -15.52 49.64 -10.85
CA ASP A 551 -14.43 48.99 -11.58
C ASP A 551 -13.39 50.02 -12.09
N ARG A 552 -13.85 51.04 -12.82
CA ARG A 552 -12.96 52.09 -13.37
C ARG A 552 -12.22 52.85 -12.27
N ASN A 553 -12.94 53.27 -11.23
CA ASN A 553 -12.40 54.03 -10.11
C ASN A 553 -11.36 53.22 -9.33
N VAL A 554 -11.68 51.98 -9.02
CA VAL A 554 -10.77 51.07 -8.32
C VAL A 554 -9.58 50.73 -9.20
N THR A 555 -9.76 50.38 -10.47
CA THR A 555 -8.66 50.09 -11.40
C THR A 555 -7.68 51.27 -11.52
N ALA A 556 -8.20 52.50 -11.61
CA ALA A 556 -7.38 53.71 -11.60
C ALA A 556 -6.62 53.87 -10.27
N TYR A 557 -7.28 53.61 -9.14
CA TYR A 557 -6.64 53.60 -7.83
C TYR A 557 -5.50 52.57 -7.75
N LEU A 558 -5.71 51.32 -8.18
CA LEU A 558 -4.70 50.26 -8.15
C LEU A 558 -3.46 50.64 -8.98
N LYS A 559 -3.67 51.17 -10.20
CA LYS A 559 -2.58 51.65 -11.08
C LYS A 559 -1.78 52.75 -10.42
N ARG A 560 -2.47 53.72 -9.79
CA ARG A 560 -1.82 54.82 -9.07
C ARG A 560 -0.97 54.31 -7.91
N VAL A 561 -1.51 53.40 -7.09
CA VAL A 561 -0.77 52.83 -5.94
C VAL A 561 0.46 52.06 -6.39
N ARG A 562 0.40 51.28 -7.48
CA ARG A 562 1.57 50.56 -8.01
C ARG A 562 2.69 51.49 -8.48
N GLN A 563 2.38 52.70 -8.92
CA GLN A 563 3.36 53.69 -9.38
C GLN A 563 3.98 54.50 -8.25
N MET A 564 3.41 54.45 -7.03
CA MET A 564 4.00 55.10 -5.86
C MET A 564 5.24 54.32 -5.42
N GLU A 565 6.24 55.02 -4.90
CA GLU A 565 7.36 54.37 -4.24
C GLU A 565 6.84 53.50 -3.08
N PRO A 566 7.18 52.20 -3.01
CA PRO A 566 6.78 51.36 -1.90
C PRO A 566 7.24 51.95 -0.58
N LYS A 567 6.53 51.65 0.52
CA LYS A 567 6.89 52.14 1.85
C LYS A 567 8.25 51.56 2.28
N THR A 568 9.33 52.27 2.00
CA THR A 568 10.69 51.98 2.45
C THR A 568 10.91 52.63 3.80
N GLY A 569 10.55 51.94 4.89
CA GLY A 569 10.85 52.47 6.22
C GLY A 569 10.15 51.75 7.36
N GLY A 570 10.95 51.02 8.15
CA GLY A 570 10.56 50.56 9.48
C GLY A 570 10.64 49.05 9.73
N ARG A 571 11.65 48.34 9.19
CA ARG A 571 12.12 47.15 9.93
C ARG A 571 12.88 47.68 11.14
N LYS A 572 12.21 47.76 12.28
CA LYS A 572 12.87 47.79 13.60
C LYS A 572 13.27 46.37 13.95
#